data_AF-A3GGX1-F1
#
_entry.id   AF-A3GGX1-F1
#
_cell.length_a   1.000
_cell.length_b   1.000
_cell.length_c   1.000
_cell.angle_alpha   90.00
_cell.angle_beta   90.00
_cell.angle_gamma   90.00
#
_symmetry.space_group_name_H-M   'P 1'
#
loop_
_entity.id
_entity.type
_entity.pdbx_description
1 polymer ?
#
loop_
_entity_poly.entity_id
_entity_poly.type
_entity_poly.pdbx_seq_one_letter_code
_entity_poly.pdbx_strand_id
1 'polypeptide(L)'
;MNLTDESKNFHHGVYTVVSLIPYGHVTSYGHIAYLLNKPQNSRQVGSALKHLSIVLQSLRQDLPEEERQDYFTVDTLPWWRVLSSAGKISPRGNSNAEYIQAIRLQEEGVAVSSGHKVDLDEYGWFPDEVDF
;
A
#
# COMPACT_ATOMS: atom_id res chain seq x y z
N MET A 1 -5.48 11.29 -16.73
CA MET A 1 -4.00 11.34 -16.64
C MET A 1 -3.49 10.16 -17.42
N ASN A 2 -2.68 10.35 -18.46
CA ASN A 2 -2.10 9.23 -19.20
C ASN A 2 -0.80 8.83 -18.49
N LEU A 3 -0.79 7.66 -17.86
CA LEU A 3 0.40 7.08 -17.23
C LEU A 3 1.30 6.47 -18.31
N THR A 4 2.62 6.61 -18.17
CA THR A 4 3.58 5.88 -19.01
C THR A 4 3.61 4.40 -18.63
N ASP A 5 4.02 3.52 -19.54
CA ASP A 5 4.12 2.08 -19.26
C ASP A 5 5.06 1.77 -18.09
N GLU A 6 6.17 2.50 -17.96
CA GLU A 6 7.06 2.39 -16.80
C GLU A 6 6.34 2.75 -15.48
N SER A 7 5.53 3.82 -15.48
CA SER A 7 4.75 4.22 -14.31
C SER A 7 3.68 3.19 -13.98
N LYS A 8 3.03 2.61 -14.99
CA LYS A 8 2.03 1.55 -14.83
C LYS A 8 2.66 0.30 -14.21
N ASN A 9 3.80 -0.14 -14.72
CA ASN A 9 4.55 -1.28 -14.18
C ASN A 9 4.96 -1.05 -12.72
N PHE A 10 5.46 0.15 -12.40
CA PHE A 10 5.79 0.49 -11.01
C PHE A 10 4.56 0.44 -10.10
N HIS A 11 3.42 1.02 -10.52
CA HIS A 11 2.19 0.99 -9.74
C HIS A 11 1.64 -0.44 -9.56
N HIS A 12 1.67 -1.25 -10.62
CA HIS A 12 1.30 -2.66 -10.54
C HIS A 12 2.16 -3.38 -9.50
N GLY A 13 3.49 -3.25 -9.58
CA GLY A 13 4.41 -3.84 -8.60
C GLY A 13 4.14 -3.38 -7.15
N VAL A 14 3.83 -2.09 -6.95
CA VAL A 14 3.42 -1.58 -5.62
C VAL A 14 2.19 -2.33 -5.12
N TYR A 15 1.16 -2.51 -5.96
CA TYR A 15 -0.07 -3.19 -5.55
C TYR A 15 0.13 -4.68 -5.32
N THR A 16 0.97 -5.33 -6.11
CA THR A 16 1.37 -6.73 -5.88
C THR A 16 2.03 -6.87 -4.50
N VAL A 17 3.06 -6.06 -4.18
CA VAL A 17 3.69 -6.10 -2.84
C VAL A 17 2.67 -5.83 -1.73
N VAL A 18 1.79 -4.83 -1.90
CA VAL A 18 0.76 -4.50 -0.90
C VAL A 18 -0.17 -5.69 -0.67
N SER A 19 -0.57 -6.40 -1.72
CA SER A 19 -1.43 -7.58 -1.61
C SER A 19 -0.79 -8.76 -0.86
N LEU A 20 0.53 -8.82 -0.83
CA LEU A 20 1.30 -9.86 -0.13
C LEU A 20 1.47 -9.59 1.37
N ILE A 21 1.24 -8.37 1.85
CA ILE A 21 1.39 -8.04 3.27
C ILE A 21 0.39 -8.90 4.06
N PRO A 22 0.82 -9.74 5.02
CA PRO A 22 -0.08 -10.63 5.75
C PRO A 22 -1.12 -9.87 6.59
N TYR A 23 -2.25 -10.54 6.86
CA TYR A 23 -3.23 -10.05 7.83
C TYR A 23 -2.57 -9.84 9.21
N GLY A 24 -2.91 -8.75 9.87
CA GLY A 24 -2.35 -8.41 11.18
C GLY A 24 -0.90 -7.91 11.13
N HIS A 25 -0.37 -7.65 9.93
CA HIS A 25 1.00 -7.14 9.75
C HIS A 25 1.01 -5.82 8.97
N VAL A 26 2.09 -5.06 9.16
CA VAL A 26 2.30 -3.76 8.51
C VAL A 26 3.69 -3.68 7.90
N THR A 27 3.84 -2.84 6.89
CA THR A 27 5.15 -2.52 6.31
C THR A 27 5.29 -1.02 6.09
N SER A 28 6.42 -0.57 5.53
CA SER A 28 6.66 0.85 5.26
C SER A 28 6.71 1.17 3.76
N TYR A 29 6.38 2.42 3.39
CA TYR A 29 6.55 2.89 2.01
C TYR A 29 7.99 2.69 1.48
N GLY A 30 8.98 2.86 2.36
CA GLY A 30 10.38 2.65 2.03
C GLY A 30 10.69 1.17 1.77
N HIS A 31 10.10 0.26 2.55
CA HIS A 31 10.30 -1.17 2.37
C HIS A 31 9.67 -1.70 1.08
N ILE A 32 8.47 -1.21 0.73
CA ILE A 32 7.85 -1.54 -0.57
C ILE A 32 8.76 -1.06 -1.72
N ALA A 33 9.28 0.17 -1.62
CA ALA A 33 10.21 0.70 -2.61
C ALA A 33 11.52 -0.12 -2.70
N TYR A 34 12.01 -0.63 -1.57
CA TYR A 34 13.15 -1.54 -1.49
C TYR A 34 12.86 -2.87 -2.21
N LEU A 35 11.74 -3.54 -1.91
CA LEU A 35 11.34 -4.81 -2.54
C LEU A 35 11.17 -4.69 -4.07
N LEU A 36 10.84 -3.49 -4.57
CA LEU A 36 10.75 -3.19 -6.00
C LEU A 36 12.09 -2.79 -6.64
N ASN A 37 13.22 -2.94 -5.94
CA ASN A 37 14.55 -2.50 -6.38
C ASN A 37 14.63 -0.99 -6.74
N LYS A 38 13.82 -0.17 -6.05
CA LYS A 38 13.73 1.29 -6.26
C LYS A 38 13.74 2.02 -4.90
N PRO A 39 14.77 1.85 -4.04
CA PRO A 39 14.73 2.30 -2.64
C PRO A 39 14.51 3.82 -2.44
N GLN A 40 14.81 4.63 -3.45
CA GLN A 40 14.59 6.09 -3.42
C GLN A 40 13.13 6.50 -3.72
N ASN A 41 12.26 5.54 -4.08
CA ASN A 41 10.91 5.82 -4.60
C ASN A 41 9.79 5.74 -3.54
N SER A 42 10.10 5.87 -2.25
CA SER A 42 9.11 5.78 -1.18
C SER A 42 7.96 6.79 -1.32
N ARG A 43 8.25 8.00 -1.83
CA ARG A 43 7.22 9.02 -2.10
C ARG A 43 6.29 8.62 -3.23
N GLN A 44 6.82 7.93 -4.25
CA GLN A 44 6.05 7.43 -5.38
C GLN A 44 5.13 6.29 -4.95
N VAL A 45 5.57 5.40 -4.05
CA VAL A 45 4.69 4.41 -3.39
C VAL A 45 3.54 5.13 -2.67
N GLY A 46 3.85 6.15 -1.88
CA GLY A 46 2.83 6.96 -1.21
C GLY A 46 1.86 7.64 -2.18
N SER A 47 2.36 8.14 -3.33
CA SER A 47 1.54 8.73 -4.38
C SER A 47 0.60 7.71 -5.02
N ALA A 48 1.09 6.50 -5.32
CA ALA A 48 0.28 5.41 -5.86
C ALA A 48 -0.90 5.06 -4.92
N LEU A 49 -0.62 4.90 -3.62
CA LEU A 49 -1.66 4.60 -2.61
C LEU A 49 -2.57 5.80 -2.29
N LYS A 50 -2.11 7.03 -2.52
CA LYS A 50 -2.95 8.23 -2.40
C LYS A 50 -3.95 8.35 -3.54
N HIS A 51 -3.58 7.93 -4.74
CA HIS A 51 -4.37 8.04 -5.96
C HIS A 51 -4.93 6.69 -6.44
N LEU A 52 -5.06 5.72 -5.52
CA LEU A 52 -5.36 4.32 -5.79
C LEU A 52 -6.53 4.13 -6.76
N SER A 53 -7.65 4.82 -6.54
CA SER A 53 -8.85 4.71 -7.39
C SER A 53 -8.58 5.03 -8.86
N ILE A 54 -7.88 6.14 -9.12
CA ILE A 54 -7.59 6.60 -10.49
C ILE A 54 -6.55 5.69 -11.14
N VAL A 55 -5.52 5.30 -10.39
CA VAL A 55 -4.45 4.45 -10.92
C VAL A 55 -4.97 3.06 -11.24
N LEU A 56 -5.75 2.43 -10.35
CA LEU A 56 -6.35 1.12 -10.60
C LEU A 56 -7.30 1.15 -11.80
N GLN A 57 -8.08 2.22 -11.98
CA GLN A 57 -8.94 2.37 -13.16
C GLN A 57 -8.10 2.37 -14.44
N SER A 58 -6.99 3.12 -14.47
CA SER A 58 -6.10 3.15 -15.63
C SER A 58 -5.46 1.79 -15.90
N LEU A 59 -4.97 1.09 -14.87
CA LEU A 59 -4.34 -0.22 -15.05
C LEU A 59 -5.34 -1.26 -15.57
N ARG A 60 -6.56 -1.26 -15.03
CA ARG A 60 -7.62 -2.20 -15.44
C ARG A 60 -8.08 -1.98 -16.89
N GLN A 61 -8.02 -0.75 -17.39
CA GLN A 61 -8.38 -0.46 -18.77
C GLN A 61 -7.41 -1.07 -19.79
N ASP A 62 -6.15 -1.27 -19.41
CA ASP A 62 -5.13 -1.88 -20.26
C ASP A 62 -5.20 -3.41 -20.28
N LEU A 63 -5.93 -4.03 -19.34
CA LEU A 63 -6.08 -5.49 -19.25
C LEU A 63 -7.17 -6.02 -20.21
N PRO A 64 -7.00 -7.25 -20.73
CA PRO A 64 -8.08 -8.02 -21.36
C PRO A 64 -9.31 -8.09 -20.46
N GLU A 65 -10.52 -8.11 -21.03
CA GLU A 65 -11.78 -8.03 -20.27
C GLU A 65 -11.89 -9.16 -19.25
N GLU A 66 -11.46 -10.36 -19.63
CA GLU A 66 -11.44 -11.58 -18.84
C GLU A 66 -10.57 -11.47 -17.58
N GLU A 67 -9.48 -10.68 -17.62
CA GLU A 67 -8.56 -10.51 -16.50
C GLU A 67 -9.00 -9.38 -15.54
N ARG A 68 -9.92 -8.50 -15.97
CA ARG A 68 -10.34 -7.34 -15.17
C ARG A 68 -11.11 -7.69 -13.91
N GLN A 69 -11.74 -8.88 -13.88
CA GLN A 69 -12.51 -9.35 -12.73
C GLN A 69 -11.61 -9.79 -11.58
N ASP A 70 -10.47 -10.38 -11.90
CA ASP A 70 -9.52 -10.93 -10.91
C ASP A 70 -8.49 -9.89 -10.43
N TYR A 71 -8.51 -8.69 -11.01
CA TYR A 71 -7.57 -7.63 -10.68
C TYR A 71 -7.93 -6.86 -9.39
N PHE A 72 -6.93 -6.16 -8.82
CA PHE A 72 -7.08 -5.39 -7.59
C PHE A 72 -8.17 -4.31 -7.66
N THR A 73 -8.85 -4.12 -6.54
CA THR A 73 -9.79 -3.01 -6.33
C THR A 73 -9.37 -2.18 -5.13
N VAL A 74 -9.98 -1.00 -4.97
CA VAL A 74 -9.74 -0.13 -3.81
C VAL A 74 -10.10 -0.83 -2.49
N ASP A 75 -11.10 -1.70 -2.54
CA ASP A 75 -11.63 -2.39 -1.35
C ASP A 75 -10.86 -3.67 -1.03
N THR A 76 -10.33 -4.36 -2.04
CA THR A 76 -9.60 -5.62 -1.86
C THR A 76 -8.11 -5.43 -1.60
N LEU A 77 -7.53 -4.28 -1.96
CA LEU A 77 -6.11 -4.00 -1.73
C LEU A 77 -5.88 -3.49 -0.29
N PRO A 78 -5.05 -4.15 0.54
CA PRO A 78 -4.87 -3.81 1.96
C PRO A 78 -3.95 -2.59 2.17
N TRP A 79 -4.27 -1.46 1.54
CA TRP A 79 -3.49 -0.23 1.60
C TRP A 79 -3.28 0.30 3.02
N TRP A 80 -4.17 -0.05 3.96
CA TRP A 80 -4.09 0.35 5.36
C TRP A 80 -2.90 -0.27 6.11
N ARG A 81 -2.32 -1.36 5.58
CA ARG A 81 -1.13 -2.02 6.14
C ARG A 81 0.18 -1.28 5.83
N VAL A 82 0.15 -0.15 5.12
CA VAL A 82 1.34 0.62 4.73
C VAL A 82 1.48 1.91 5.55
N LEU A 83 2.61 2.03 6.25
CA LEU A 83 2.92 3.12 7.18
C LEU A 83 4.20 3.87 6.80
N SER A 84 4.49 4.95 7.53
CA SER A 84 5.83 5.56 7.49
C SER A 84 6.87 4.62 8.10
N SER A 85 8.15 4.86 7.81
CA SER A 85 9.27 4.10 8.42
C SER A 85 9.35 4.22 9.95
N ALA A 86 8.68 5.21 10.54
CA ALA A 86 8.58 5.35 11.99
C ALA A 86 7.36 4.63 12.59
N GLY A 87 6.64 3.82 11.81
CA GLY A 87 5.42 3.12 12.24
C GLY A 87 4.20 4.05 12.37
N LYS A 88 4.29 5.29 11.89
CA LYS A 88 3.20 6.28 11.98
C LYS A 88 2.28 6.20 10.77
N ILE A 89 0.97 6.22 11.00
CA ILE A 89 -0.05 6.46 9.99
C ILE A 89 0.16 7.86 9.42
N SER A 90 0.24 7.97 8.09
CA SER A 90 0.58 9.24 7.45
C SER A 90 -0.65 10.16 7.38
N PRO A 91 -0.55 11.42 7.83
CA PRO A 91 -1.66 12.36 7.74
C PRO A 91 -2.04 12.59 6.29
N ARG A 92 -3.31 12.38 5.99
CA ARG A 92 -3.91 12.82 4.73
C ARG A 92 -4.69 14.09 5.05
N GLY A 93 -4.69 15.09 4.17
CA GLY A 93 -5.29 16.40 4.43
C GLY A 93 -6.79 16.40 4.78
N ASN A 94 -7.44 15.23 4.80
CA ASN A 94 -8.79 15.02 5.33
C ASN A 94 -8.70 14.35 6.71
N SER A 95 -9.32 14.98 7.72
CA SER A 95 -9.23 14.60 9.13
C SER A 95 -9.65 13.17 9.50
N ASN A 96 -10.37 12.46 8.63
CA ASN A 96 -10.89 11.12 8.93
C ASN A 96 -10.06 9.98 8.35
N ALA A 97 -9.09 10.25 7.47
CA ALA A 97 -8.37 9.18 6.79
C ALA A 97 -7.46 8.39 7.72
N GLU A 98 -6.79 9.06 8.66
CA GLU A 98 -5.94 8.41 9.66
C GLU A 98 -6.76 7.50 10.58
N TYR A 99 -7.95 7.96 10.96
CA TYR A 99 -8.90 7.21 11.79
C TYR A 99 -9.41 5.95 11.08
N ILE A 100 -9.77 6.05 9.80
CA ILE A 100 -10.19 4.89 9.00
C ILE A 100 -9.06 3.88 8.88
N GLN A 101 -7.82 4.34 8.64
CA GLN A 101 -6.67 3.45 8.57
C GLN A 101 -6.42 2.77 9.93
N ALA A 102 -6.55 3.49 11.03
CA ALA A 102 -6.41 2.94 12.38
C ALA A 102 -7.48 1.88 12.69
N ILE A 103 -8.75 2.12 12.36
CA ILE A 103 -9.83 1.14 12.54
C ILE A 103 -9.51 -0.15 11.78
N ARG A 104 -9.16 -0.05 10.49
CA ARG A 104 -8.87 -1.24 9.68
C ARG A 104 -7.70 -2.04 10.25
N LEU A 105 -6.66 -1.38 10.76
CA LEU A 105 -5.55 -2.04 11.44
C LEU A 105 -6.01 -2.75 12.72
N GLN A 106 -6.82 -2.09 13.54
CA GLN A 106 -7.34 -2.65 14.79
C GLN A 106 -8.28 -3.84 14.55
N GLU A 107 -9.08 -3.81 13.47
CA GLU A 107 -9.89 -4.94 13.01
C GLU A 107 -9.03 -6.16 12.62
N GLU A 108 -7.75 -5.95 12.31
CA GLU A 108 -6.77 -7.01 12.09
C GLU A 108 -5.96 -7.42 13.32
N GLY A 109 -6.31 -6.86 14.49
CA GLY A 109 -5.57 -7.10 15.74
C GLY A 109 -4.26 -6.32 15.85
N VAL A 110 -4.00 -5.35 14.96
CA VAL A 110 -2.83 -4.47 15.05
C VAL A 110 -3.10 -3.34 16.03
N ALA A 111 -2.34 -3.27 17.11
CA ALA A 111 -2.47 -2.20 18.09
C ALA A 111 -2.01 -0.85 17.51
N VAL A 112 -2.88 0.16 17.61
CA VAL A 112 -2.60 1.54 17.20
C VAL A 112 -2.69 2.45 18.42
N SER A 113 -1.58 3.13 18.75
CA SER A 113 -1.54 4.09 19.85
C SER A 113 -2.32 5.38 19.54
N SER A 114 -2.60 6.18 20.57
CA SER A 114 -3.28 7.50 20.42
C SER A 114 -2.55 8.48 19.49
N GLY A 115 -1.23 8.31 19.31
CA GLY A 115 -0.42 9.06 18.36
C GLY A 115 -0.49 8.56 16.90
N HIS A 116 -1.40 7.63 16.60
CA HIS A 116 -1.51 6.94 15.31
C HIS A 116 -0.21 6.21 14.91
N LYS A 117 0.40 5.53 15.88
CA LYS A 117 1.64 4.77 15.70
C LYS A 117 1.42 3.30 16.03
N VAL A 118 1.98 2.43 15.19
CA VAL A 118 2.07 0.98 15.34
C VAL A 118 3.51 0.61 15.72
N ASP A 119 3.66 -0.42 16.54
CA ASP A 119 4.96 -1.00 16.85
C ASP A 119 5.43 -1.87 15.67
N LEU A 120 6.52 -1.46 15.02
CA LEU A 120 7.07 -2.17 13.87
C LEU A 120 7.87 -3.41 14.27
N ASP A 121 8.32 -3.50 15.53
CA ASP A 121 9.03 -4.70 16.01
C ASP A 121 8.03 -5.84 16.27
N GLU A 122 6.80 -5.50 16.66
CA GLU A 122 5.73 -6.48 16.91
C GLU A 122 4.97 -6.87 15.62
N TYR A 123 4.60 -5.90 14.78
CA TYR A 123 3.72 -6.13 13.64
C TYR A 123 4.41 -6.01 12.28
N GLY A 124 5.73 -5.78 12.26
CA GLY A 124 6.49 -5.53 11.05
C GLY A 124 6.60 -6.73 10.12
N TRP A 125 6.28 -6.51 8.84
CA TRP A 125 6.58 -7.41 7.74
C TRP A 125 7.66 -6.78 6.86
N PHE A 126 8.89 -7.26 7.05
CA PHE A 126 10.10 -6.75 6.40
C PHE A 126 10.96 -7.88 5.80
N PRO A 127 10.44 -8.68 4.85
CA PRO A 127 11.25 -9.70 4.19
C PRO A 127 12.31 -9.06 3.29
N ASP A 128 13.40 -9.79 3.02
CA ASP A 128 14.45 -9.34 2.11
C ASP A 128 14.01 -9.39 0.63
N GLU A 129 13.13 -10.35 0.30
CA GLU A 129 12.57 -10.56 -1.02
C GLU A 129 11.13 -11.10 -0.92
N VAL A 130 10.38 -10.99 -2.01
CA VAL A 130 9.04 -11.56 -2.14
C VAL A 130 8.88 -12.12 -3.55
N ASP A 131 8.12 -13.21 -3.67
CA ASP A 131 7.82 -13.83 -4.97
C ASP A 131 6.66 -13.10 -5.66
N PHE A 132 6.84 -12.77 -6.93
CA PHE A 132 5.87 -12.10 -7.80
C PHE A 132 5.49 -12.97 -8.99
#